data_AF-A0AA37IDU8-F1
#
_entry.id   AF-A0AA37IDU8-F1
#
_cell.length_a   1.000
_cell.length_b   1.000
_cell.length_c   1.000
_cell.angle_alpha   90.00
_cell.angle_beta   90.00
_cell.angle_gamma   90.00
#
_symmetry.space_group_name_H-M   'P 1'
#
loop_
_entity.id
_entity.type
_entity.pdbx_description
1 polymer ?
#
loop_
_entity_poly.entity_id
_entity_poly.type
_entity_poly.pdbx_seq_one_letter_code
_entity_poly.pdbx_strand_id
1 'polypeptide(L)'
;MWILTCDAHAQSFAANQKAARFVTEVVMNDFHTAQAGGGYVFSYDSHETEASLASRLDHWFSGTDPQAIAMEPAEKQALFGFYWAASMMPANSPCFRDIADPGCGADLSKWMARELDDDPRFIRAYEAARGPLGLPPLARNAH
;
A
#
# COMPACT_ATOMS: atom_id res chain seq x y z
N MET A 1 -16.37 31.96 -28.45
CA MET A 1 -15.11 31.63 -27.76
C MET A 1 -15.44 30.51 -26.76
N TRP A 2 -15.20 29.26 -27.14
CA TRP A 2 -15.49 28.09 -26.30
C TRP A 2 -14.23 27.74 -25.54
N ILE A 3 -14.26 27.88 -24.21
CA ILE A 3 -13.18 27.41 -23.34
C ILE A 3 -13.45 25.93 -23.12
N LEU A 4 -12.67 25.08 -23.78
CA LEU A 4 -12.55 23.67 -23.46
C LEU A 4 -11.92 23.58 -22.07
N THR A 5 -12.76 23.42 -21.04
CA THR A 5 -12.29 22.92 -19.75
C THR A 5 -11.91 21.46 -19.98
N CYS A 6 -10.62 21.20 -20.17
CA CYS A 6 -10.09 19.86 -19.95
C CYS A 6 -10.29 19.56 -18.46
N ASP A 7 -11.39 18.91 -18.12
CA ASP A 7 -11.53 18.24 -16.85
C ASP A 7 -10.39 17.23 -16.76
N ALA A 8 -9.33 17.62 -16.07
CA ALA A 8 -8.35 16.69 -15.58
C ALA A 8 -9.08 15.82 -14.55
N HIS A 9 -9.77 14.79 -15.02
CA HIS A 9 -10.33 13.77 -14.17
C HIS A 9 -9.16 13.20 -13.36
N ALA A 10 -9.09 13.58 -12.08
CA ALA A 10 -8.22 12.94 -11.13
C ALA A 10 -8.54 11.45 -11.21
N GLN A 11 -7.55 10.65 -11.59
CA GLN A 11 -7.74 9.22 -11.76
C GLN A 11 -8.20 8.68 -10.40
N SER A 12 -9.46 8.22 -10.34
CA SER A 12 -10.02 7.68 -9.11
C SER A 12 -9.21 6.44 -8.72
N PHE A 13 -8.88 6.32 -7.44
CA PHE A 13 -8.22 5.12 -6.92
C PHE A 13 -9.04 3.87 -7.27
N ALA A 14 -8.39 2.90 -7.89
CA ALA A 14 -8.93 1.59 -8.18
C ALA A 14 -7.86 0.57 -7.78
N ALA A 15 -8.22 -0.33 -6.86
CA ALA A 15 -7.26 -1.27 -6.31
C ALA A 15 -6.80 -2.30 -7.35
N ASN A 16 -5.48 -2.48 -7.45
CA ASN A 16 -4.89 -3.65 -8.08
C ASN A 16 -5.03 -4.82 -7.10
N GLN A 17 -5.94 -5.74 -7.40
CA GLN A 17 -6.26 -6.87 -6.51
C GLN A 17 -5.05 -7.74 -6.18
N LYS A 18 -4.10 -7.93 -7.11
CA LYS A 18 -2.89 -8.73 -6.82
C LYS A 18 -1.97 -8.01 -5.84
N ALA A 19 -1.81 -6.70 -5.99
CA ALA A 19 -1.01 -5.89 -5.08
C ALA A 19 -1.67 -5.79 -3.69
N ALA A 20 -2.99 -5.58 -3.63
CA ALA A 20 -3.73 -5.56 -2.37
C ALA A 20 -3.62 -6.90 -1.62
N ARG A 21 -3.75 -8.03 -2.34
CA ARG A 21 -3.53 -9.36 -1.76
C ARG A 21 -2.11 -9.54 -1.26
N PHE A 22 -1.11 -9.14 -2.04
CA PHE A 22 0.29 -9.21 -1.61
C PHE A 22 0.53 -8.41 -0.32
N VAL A 23 0.05 -7.17 -0.23
CA VAL A 23 0.19 -6.36 1.00
C VAL A 23 -0.57 -6.98 2.16
N THR A 24 -1.72 -7.61 1.91
CA THR A 24 -2.43 -8.36 2.96
C THR A 24 -1.56 -9.48 3.52
N GLU A 25 -0.88 -10.26 2.69
CA GLU A 25 0.05 -11.30 3.15
C GLU A 25 1.26 -10.72 3.91
N VAL A 26 1.80 -9.58 3.48
CA VAL A 26 2.87 -8.88 4.20
C VAL A 26 2.41 -8.47 5.60
N VAL A 27 1.23 -7.87 5.72
CA VAL A 27 0.66 -7.45 7.01
C VAL A 27 0.32 -8.67 7.87
N MET A 28 -0.18 -9.77 7.30
CA MET A 28 -0.42 -11.01 8.05
C MET A 28 0.86 -11.61 8.61
N ASN A 29 1.94 -11.64 7.83
CA ASN A 29 3.22 -12.15 8.30
C ASN A 29 3.81 -11.26 9.42
N ASP A 30 3.68 -9.94 9.31
CA ASP A 30 4.08 -9.00 10.36
C ASP A 30 3.22 -9.18 11.63
N PHE A 31 1.91 -9.38 11.47
CA PHE A 31 0.99 -9.68 12.57
C PHE A 31 1.33 -10.99 13.29
N HIS A 32 1.63 -12.07 12.56
CA HIS A 32 2.09 -13.33 13.16
C HIS A 32 3.40 -13.17 13.91
N THR A 33 4.31 -12.35 13.37
CA THR A 33 5.58 -12.02 14.04
C THR A 33 5.34 -11.27 15.35
N ALA A 34 4.42 -10.29 15.34
CA ALA A 34 4.00 -9.57 16.54
C ALA A 34 3.39 -10.50 17.59
N GLN A 35 2.49 -11.41 17.19
CA GLN A 35 1.86 -12.39 18.08
C GLN A 35 2.88 -13.36 18.71
N ALA A 36 3.94 -13.69 17.99
CA ALA A 36 5.05 -14.51 18.49
C ALA A 36 6.01 -13.74 19.42
N GLY A 37 5.78 -12.44 19.68
CA GLY A 37 6.65 -11.59 20.48
C GLY A 37 7.90 -11.10 19.76
N GLY A 38 7.93 -11.19 18.43
CA GLY A 38 8.99 -10.67 17.58
C GLY A 38 8.90 -9.15 17.35
N GLY A 39 9.89 -8.61 16.63
CA GLY A 39 9.83 -7.23 16.15
C GLY A 39 8.88 -7.12 14.96
N TYR A 40 8.02 -6.11 14.96
CA TYR A 40 7.00 -5.87 13.94
C TYR A 40 6.99 -4.41 13.51
N VAL A 41 6.45 -4.14 12.32
CA VAL A 41 6.45 -2.82 11.67
C VAL A 41 5.14 -2.08 11.91
N PHE A 42 4.01 -2.79 11.92
CA PHE A 42 2.70 -2.15 12.00
C PHE A 42 2.02 -2.33 13.35
N SER A 43 1.24 -1.34 13.73
CA SER A 43 0.46 -1.35 14.96
C SER A 43 -0.80 -2.19 14.77
N TYR A 44 -1.09 -3.02 15.77
CA TYR A 44 -2.25 -3.90 15.80
C TYR A 44 -3.09 -3.62 17.05
N ASP A 45 -4.41 -3.68 16.89
CA ASP A 45 -5.33 -3.61 18.03
C ASP A 45 -5.10 -4.82 18.96
N SER A 46 -5.24 -4.63 20.28
CA SER A 46 -5.03 -5.70 21.26
C SER A 46 -5.99 -6.88 21.12
N HIS A 47 -7.13 -6.67 20.47
CA HIS A 47 -8.14 -7.68 20.15
C HIS A 47 -8.20 -8.03 18.66
N GLU A 48 -7.21 -7.58 17.86
CA GLU A 48 -7.13 -7.91 16.45
C GLU A 48 -6.99 -9.42 16.24
N THR A 49 -7.67 -9.94 15.22
CA THR A 49 -7.58 -11.33 14.76
C THR A 49 -7.21 -11.32 13.28
N GLU A 50 -6.71 -12.44 12.75
CA GLU A 50 -6.44 -12.55 11.31
C GLU A 50 -7.69 -12.23 10.46
N ALA A 51 -8.86 -12.71 10.88
CA ALA A 51 -10.10 -12.47 10.15
C ALA A 51 -10.54 -11.00 10.18
N SER A 52 -10.43 -10.34 11.34
CA SER A 52 -10.77 -8.92 11.45
C SER A 52 -9.76 -8.05 10.70
N LEU A 53 -8.46 -8.38 10.76
CA LEU A 53 -7.40 -7.66 10.06
C LEU A 53 -7.55 -7.78 8.54
N ALA A 54 -7.82 -8.99 8.03
CA ALA A 54 -8.07 -9.22 6.60
C ALA A 54 -9.26 -8.39 6.11
N SER A 55 -10.36 -8.41 6.87
CA SER A 55 -11.57 -7.65 6.56
C SER A 55 -11.28 -6.15 6.54
N ARG A 56 -10.59 -5.62 7.55
CA ARG A 56 -10.22 -4.20 7.64
C ARG A 56 -9.32 -3.77 6.48
N LEU A 57 -8.35 -4.59 6.08
CA LEU A 57 -7.49 -4.33 4.93
C LEU A 57 -8.27 -4.32 3.62
N ASP A 58 -9.20 -5.26 3.41
CA ASP A 58 -10.07 -5.30 2.23
C ASP A 58 -10.96 -4.04 2.16
N HIS A 59 -11.58 -3.67 3.28
CA HIS A 59 -12.36 -2.44 3.39
C HIS A 59 -11.53 -1.19 3.13
N TRP A 60 -10.30 -1.13 3.64
CA TRP A 60 -9.41 0.00 3.38
C TRP A 60 -9.03 0.07 1.90
N PHE A 61 -8.59 -1.04 1.30
CA PHE A 61 -8.25 -1.11 -0.12
C PHE A 61 -9.45 -0.95 -1.06
N SER A 62 -10.69 -1.03 -0.58
CA SER A 62 -11.86 -0.61 -1.37
C SER A 62 -11.84 0.88 -1.73
N GLY A 63 -11.10 1.70 -0.96
CA GLY A 63 -11.08 3.15 -1.10
C GLY A 63 -12.35 3.85 -0.62
N THR A 64 -13.29 3.13 -0.01
CA THR A 64 -14.56 3.68 0.49
C THR A 64 -14.57 3.94 2.00
N ASP A 65 -13.66 3.31 2.74
CA ASP A 65 -13.50 3.51 4.18
C ASP A 65 -12.03 3.73 4.56
N PRO A 66 -11.55 4.99 4.52
CA PRO A 66 -10.18 5.33 4.88
C PRO A 66 -9.84 5.10 6.37
N GLN A 67 -10.84 4.84 7.21
CA GLN A 67 -10.69 4.58 8.65
C GLN A 67 -10.82 3.09 9.00
N ALA A 68 -11.02 2.21 8.01
CA ALA A 68 -11.18 0.78 8.23
C ALA A 68 -9.99 0.12 8.96
N ILE A 69 -8.76 0.62 8.73
CA ILE A 69 -7.56 0.16 9.44
C ILE A 69 -7.12 1.15 10.51
N ALA A 70 -6.85 0.63 11.71
CA ALA A 70 -6.36 1.38 12.87
C ALA A 70 -4.83 1.46 12.85
N MET A 71 -4.30 2.21 11.89
CA MET A 71 -2.87 2.46 11.70
C MET A 71 -2.58 3.95 11.70
N GLU A 72 -1.42 4.34 12.23
CA GLU A 72 -0.90 5.69 12.20
C GLU A 72 -0.67 6.17 10.76
N PRO A 73 -0.68 7.49 10.49
CA PRO A 73 -0.52 8.02 9.14
C PRO A 73 0.75 7.53 8.42
N ALA A 74 1.87 7.42 9.14
CA ALA A 74 3.12 6.93 8.59
C ALA A 74 3.06 5.44 8.19
N GLU A 75 2.30 4.63 8.94
CA GLU A 75 2.09 3.21 8.64
C GLU A 75 1.21 3.05 7.40
N LYS A 76 0.15 3.85 7.27
CA LYS A 76 -0.68 3.88 6.05
C LYS A 76 0.14 4.26 4.81
N GLN A 77 1.04 5.22 4.95
CA GLN A 77 1.98 5.59 3.89
C GLN A 77 2.91 4.42 3.53
N ALA A 78 3.49 3.73 4.53
CA ALA A 78 4.32 2.56 4.29
C ALA A 78 3.55 1.42 3.58
N LEU A 79 2.32 1.11 4.02
CA LEU A 79 1.44 0.13 3.34
C LEU A 79 1.21 0.52 1.88
N PHE A 80 0.97 1.80 1.62
CA PHE A 80 0.78 2.28 0.26
C PHE A 80 2.06 2.14 -0.59
N GLY A 81 3.24 2.38 0.00
CA GLY A 81 4.53 2.11 -0.66
C GLY A 81 4.67 0.65 -1.10
N PHE A 82 4.41 -0.29 -0.19
CA PHE A 82 4.38 -1.73 -0.53
C PHE A 82 3.35 -2.06 -1.62
N TYR A 83 2.15 -1.49 -1.52
CA TYR A 83 1.08 -1.68 -2.51
C TYR A 83 1.51 -1.16 -3.89
N TRP A 84 2.06 0.05 -3.96
CA TRP A 84 2.48 0.64 -5.21
C TRP A 84 3.62 -0.17 -5.82
N ALA A 85 4.63 -0.53 -5.03
CA ALA A 85 5.74 -1.36 -5.49
C ALA A 85 5.24 -2.69 -6.07
N ALA A 86 4.33 -3.37 -5.36
CA ALA A 86 3.70 -4.60 -5.84
C ALA A 86 2.87 -4.38 -7.11
N SER A 87 2.15 -3.25 -7.23
CA SER A 87 1.37 -2.93 -8.43
C SER A 87 2.22 -2.74 -9.69
N MET A 88 3.51 -2.41 -9.52
CA MET A 88 4.47 -2.20 -10.60
C MET A 88 5.25 -3.47 -10.95
N MET A 89 5.18 -4.52 -10.12
CA MET A 89 5.88 -5.78 -10.38
C MET A 89 5.32 -6.50 -11.62
N PRO A 90 6.17 -7.25 -12.35
CA PRO A 90 5.70 -8.15 -13.39
C PRO A 90 4.66 -9.15 -12.85
N ALA A 91 3.63 -9.47 -13.65
CA ALA A 91 2.55 -10.35 -13.23
C ALA A 91 3.01 -11.79 -12.85
N ASN A 92 4.21 -12.18 -13.28
CA ASN A 92 4.88 -13.44 -12.98
C ASN A 92 5.95 -13.32 -11.87
N SER A 93 5.99 -12.21 -11.14
CA SER A 93 6.94 -12.03 -10.04
C SER A 93 6.76 -13.14 -8.98
N PRO A 94 7.86 -13.70 -8.44
CA PRO A 94 7.82 -14.66 -7.36
C PRO A 94 7.05 -14.17 -6.12
N CYS A 95 7.02 -12.85 -5.88
CA CYS A 95 6.28 -12.24 -4.78
C CYS A 95 4.79 -12.62 -4.73
N PHE A 96 4.16 -12.84 -5.89
CA PHE A 96 2.74 -13.20 -5.93
C PHE A 96 2.47 -14.68 -5.65
N ARG A 97 3.53 -15.50 -5.57
CA ARG A 97 3.45 -16.92 -5.23
C ARG A 97 3.83 -17.15 -3.78
N ASP A 98 4.94 -16.56 -3.34
CA ASP A 98 5.49 -16.73 -2.00
C ASP A 98 6.29 -15.49 -1.61
N ILE A 99 5.89 -14.83 -0.53
CA ILE A 99 6.57 -13.63 0.00
C ILE A 99 7.95 -13.95 0.58
N ALA A 100 8.16 -15.21 1.00
CA ALA A 100 9.44 -15.69 1.52
C ALA A 100 10.41 -16.13 0.42
N ASP A 101 9.98 -16.12 -0.85
CA ASP A 101 10.85 -16.41 -1.99
C ASP A 101 11.98 -15.37 -2.04
N PRO A 102 13.26 -15.78 -2.07
CA PRO A 102 14.37 -14.83 -2.15
C PRO A 102 14.30 -13.87 -3.35
N GLY A 103 13.67 -14.30 -4.45
CA GLY A 103 13.42 -13.46 -5.61
C GLY A 103 12.38 -12.37 -5.35
N CYS A 104 11.49 -12.55 -4.39
CA CYS A 104 10.51 -11.53 -4.04
C CYS A 104 11.17 -10.28 -3.44
N GLY A 105 12.09 -10.46 -2.47
CA GLY A 105 12.78 -9.35 -1.83
C GLY A 105 13.53 -8.46 -2.83
N ALA A 106 14.11 -9.05 -3.88
CA ALA A 106 14.80 -8.32 -4.93
C ALA A 106 13.85 -7.49 -5.81
N ASP A 107 12.73 -8.08 -6.25
CA ASP A 107 11.71 -7.38 -7.04
C ASP A 107 11.07 -6.24 -6.24
N LEU A 108 10.75 -6.48 -4.97
CA LEU A 108 10.18 -5.49 -4.06
C LEU A 108 11.14 -4.33 -3.81
N SER A 109 12.39 -4.63 -3.44
CA SER A 109 13.40 -3.61 -3.15
C SER A 109 13.68 -2.71 -4.36
N LYS A 110 13.69 -3.28 -5.57
CA LYS A 110 13.86 -2.53 -6.81
C LYS A 110 12.77 -1.47 -7.02
N TRP A 111 11.52 -1.80 -6.70
CA TRP A 111 10.42 -0.85 -6.86
C TRP A 111 10.32 0.13 -5.69
N MET A 112 10.58 -0.31 -4.46
CA MET A 112 10.67 0.59 -3.30
C MET A 112 11.77 1.63 -3.44
N ALA A 113 12.91 1.29 -4.05
CA ALA A 113 13.96 2.29 -4.33
C ALA A 113 13.46 3.43 -5.25
N ARG A 114 12.51 3.15 -6.14
CA ARG A 114 11.94 4.16 -7.05
C ARG A 114 10.93 5.07 -6.35
N GLU A 115 10.25 4.57 -5.33
CA GLU A 115 9.45 5.43 -4.44
C GLU A 115 10.34 6.48 -3.79
N LEU A 116 11.51 6.08 -3.27
CA LEU A 116 12.48 6.98 -2.63
C LEU A 116 13.07 8.02 -3.59
N ASP A 117 13.14 7.70 -4.89
CA ASP A 117 13.64 8.59 -5.95
C ASP A 117 12.53 9.49 -6.57
N ASP A 118 11.41 9.71 -5.87
CA ASP A 118 10.29 10.55 -6.31
C ASP A 118 9.73 10.14 -7.70
N ASP A 119 9.60 8.83 -7.98
CA ASP A 119 9.06 8.35 -9.27
C ASP A 119 7.70 9.03 -9.56
N PRO A 120 7.56 9.75 -10.69
CA PRO A 120 6.33 10.47 -10.99
C PRO A 120 5.08 9.58 -11.03
N ARG A 121 5.24 8.26 -11.26
CA ARG A 121 4.14 7.30 -11.19
C ARG A 121 3.72 7.01 -9.75
N PHE A 122 4.67 6.97 -8.81
CA PHE A 122 4.36 6.86 -7.38
C PHE A 122 3.59 8.10 -6.92
N ILE A 123 4.12 9.30 -7.18
CA ILE A 123 3.48 10.57 -6.76
C ILE A 123 2.04 10.66 -7.30
N ARG A 124 1.82 10.35 -8.58
CA ARG A 124 0.47 10.36 -9.16
C ARG A 124 -0.47 9.34 -8.51
N ALA A 125 0.03 8.11 -8.29
CA ALA A 125 -0.77 7.06 -7.64
C ALA A 125 -1.11 7.43 -6.19
N TYR A 126 -0.14 8.01 -5.47
CA TYR A 126 -0.31 8.44 -4.09
C TYR A 126 -1.35 9.56 -3.98
N GLU A 127 -1.25 10.60 -4.81
CA GLU A 127 -2.22 11.70 -4.78
C GLU A 127 -3.63 11.23 -5.14
N ALA A 128 -3.76 10.28 -6.07
CA ALA A 128 -5.04 9.63 -6.39
C ALA A 128 -5.60 8.81 -5.22
N ALA A 129 -4.73 8.17 -4.44
CA ALA A 129 -5.11 7.34 -3.30
C ALA A 129 -5.27 8.12 -1.99
N ARG A 130 -4.81 9.37 -1.91
CA ARG A 130 -4.73 10.13 -0.65
C ARG A 130 -6.07 10.28 0.05
N GLY A 131 -7.10 10.71 -0.67
CA GLY A 131 -8.46 10.78 -0.13
C GLY A 131 -9.05 9.40 0.15
N PRO A 132 -9.15 8.51 -0.85
CA PRO A 132 -9.74 7.17 -0.71
C PRO A 132 -9.15 6.30 0.41
N LEU A 133 -7.83 6.39 0.63
CA LEU A 133 -7.12 5.60 1.63
C LEU A 133 -6.76 6.40 2.90
N GLY A 134 -7.12 7.68 2.97
CA GLY A 134 -6.79 8.52 4.13
C GLY A 134 -5.29 8.65 4.37
N LEU A 135 -4.50 8.74 3.30
CA LEU A 135 -3.04 8.87 3.39
C LEU A 135 -2.67 10.29 3.85
N PRO A 136 -1.58 10.46 4.62
CA PRO A 136 -1.05 11.78 4.93
C PRO A 136 -0.57 12.50 3.66
N PRO A 137 -0.43 13.83 3.67
CA PRO A 137 0.28 14.53 2.60
C PRO A 137 1.69 13.97 2.42
N LEU A 138 2.13 13.78 1.16
CA LEU A 138 3.53 13.46 0.91
C LEU A 138 4.39 14.62 1.40
N ALA A 139 5.22 14.36 2.39
CA ALA A 139 6.37 15.21 2.67
C ALA A 139 7.27 15.10 1.44
N ARG A 140 7.16 16.05 0.51
CA ARG A 140 8.13 16.17 -0.58
C ARG A 140 9.45 16.45 0.09
N ASN A 141 10.36 15.48 0.07
CA ASN A 141 11.72 15.73 0.49
C ASN A 141 12.24 16.84 -0.44
N ALA A 142 12.45 18.02 0.12
CA ALA A 142 13.23 19.06 -0.54
C ALA A 142 14.68 18.55 -0.56
N HIS A 143 14.99 17.70 -1.54
CA HIS A 143 16.35 17.33 -1.87
C HIS A 143 17.09 18.53 -2.47
#